data_AF-A0A919HFR3-F1
#
_entry.id   AF-A0A919HFR3-F1
#
_cell.length_a   1.000
_cell.length_b   1.000
_cell.length_c   1.000
_cell.angle_alpha   90.00
_cell.angle_beta   90.00
_cell.angle_gamma   90.00
#
_symmetry.space_group_name_H-M   'P 1'
#
loop_
_entity.id
_entity.type
_entity.pdbx_description
1 polymer ?
#
loop_
_entity_poly.entity_id
_entity_poly.type
_entity_poly.pdbx_seq_one_letter_code
_entity_poly.pdbx_strand_id
1 'polypeptide(L)'
;MPEAAREGAGAGDLPQPQDAPGPRDLLEPQDTPGPQDLLEPQDTPGPRDLPELLELDRRHVWHPYGPMPGRQEPLLVASASGVRLRLADGRELVDAMASWWSAIHGYNHPVLNEAARRQLDRMSHVMFGGLTHEPAVRLSKRLVDITPEGLEHVFLADSGSVSVEVALKMCLQYWRSLGRPAKHRLLTWRGGYHGDTWQPMSVCDPDGGMHALWSGVLPRQIFADPPPAEYDERYAEQLHDLVARHAGELAAVIVEPVVQGAGGMRFHSPRYLRTLREACDRHDVLLVFDEIATGFGRTGTLFAAEQAGVTPDVMCVGKALTGGYLTMAATLCTARVADGIARGEVPVLAHGPTFMGNPLAAAVADASVSLLLAQDWAAEVRRIERGLRAGLGPAAALPGVRDVRVLGAIGVVQLERPLDERGMAAATRAAVDAGVWIRPFGDLLYTMPPYVTGDEDVARICRAVCAAAEAAGAEGPQGRPPVAHGAGAVADGRPAEVLRPGRPRGAGEGVER
;
A
#
# COMPACT_ATOMS: atom_id res chain seq x y z
N MET A 1 12.15 15.24 -68.87
CA MET A 1 13.14 15.03 -69.95
C MET A 1 14.39 14.43 -69.32
N PRO A 2 14.93 13.30 -69.78
CA PRO A 2 14.39 12.16 -70.56
C PRO A 2 14.52 10.83 -69.74
N GLU A 3 13.87 9.70 -69.98
CA GLU A 3 13.67 8.84 -71.16
C GLU A 3 14.89 7.98 -71.58
N ALA A 4 14.72 6.66 -71.35
CA ALA A 4 15.15 5.47 -72.10
C ALA A 4 16.63 5.05 -72.29
N ALA A 5 16.90 3.76 -71.99
CA ALA A 5 17.66 2.80 -72.80
C ALA A 5 17.47 1.36 -72.22
N ARG A 6 16.81 0.44 -72.95
CA ARG A 6 17.37 -0.62 -73.84
C ARG A 6 18.21 -1.69 -73.13
N GLU A 7 17.66 -2.90 -72.96
CA GLU A 7 17.86 -4.12 -73.80
C GLU A 7 19.15 -4.90 -73.49
N GLY A 8 19.02 -6.20 -73.22
CA GLY A 8 20.14 -7.14 -73.14
C GLY A 8 19.76 -8.47 -72.48
N ALA A 9 19.38 -9.46 -73.30
CA ALA A 9 19.04 -10.81 -72.88
C ALA A 9 20.27 -11.60 -72.36
N GLY A 10 20.02 -12.51 -71.42
CA GLY A 10 20.98 -13.51 -70.98
C GLY A 10 20.30 -14.57 -70.12
N ALA A 11 19.89 -15.66 -70.76
CA ALA A 11 19.32 -16.84 -70.13
C ALA A 11 20.37 -17.54 -69.24
N GLY A 12 19.96 -17.88 -68.02
CA GLY A 12 20.69 -18.75 -67.09
C GLY A 12 19.68 -19.43 -66.18
N ASP A 13 19.72 -20.76 -66.16
CA ASP A 13 18.79 -21.70 -65.53
C ASP A 13 18.34 -21.34 -64.11
N LEU A 14 17.03 -21.43 -63.87
CA LEU A 14 16.46 -21.62 -62.54
C LEU A 14 15.56 -22.88 -62.54
N PRO A 15 15.72 -23.79 -61.57
CA PRO A 15 15.00 -25.05 -61.53
C PRO A 15 13.49 -24.86 -61.27
N GLN A 16 12.70 -25.73 -61.90
CA GLN A 16 11.24 -25.83 -61.73
C GLN A 16 10.87 -26.12 -60.26
N PRO A 17 9.88 -25.44 -59.67
CA PRO A 17 9.45 -25.72 -58.30
C PRO A 17 8.64 -27.01 -58.26
N GLN A 18 9.15 -28.01 -57.53
CA GLN A 18 8.36 -29.13 -57.06
C GLN A 18 7.55 -28.69 -55.84
N ASP A 19 6.22 -28.82 -55.96
CA ASP A 19 5.20 -28.95 -54.91
C ASP A 19 5.53 -28.36 -53.53
N ALA A 20 5.27 -27.06 -53.36
CA ALA A 20 5.00 -26.49 -52.05
C ALA A 20 3.49 -26.59 -51.77
N PRO A 21 3.04 -27.18 -50.64
CA PRO A 21 1.63 -27.17 -50.29
C PRO A 21 1.16 -25.72 -50.05
N GLY A 22 0.01 -25.38 -50.61
CA GLY A 22 -0.57 -24.04 -50.50
C GLY A 22 -1.00 -23.69 -49.05
N PRO A 23 -1.17 -22.40 -48.73
CA PRO A 23 -1.41 -21.92 -47.35
C PRO A 23 -2.84 -22.22 -46.81
N ARG A 24 -3.46 -23.34 -47.20
CA ARG A 24 -4.81 -23.72 -46.78
C ARG A 24 -4.93 -25.07 -46.05
N ASP A 25 -3.83 -25.78 -45.84
CA ASP A 25 -3.84 -27.10 -45.18
C ASP A 25 -3.30 -27.11 -43.73
N LEU A 26 -3.31 -25.97 -43.03
CA LEU A 26 -2.78 -25.88 -41.64
C LEU A 26 -3.83 -25.67 -40.54
N LEU A 27 -5.12 -25.83 -40.83
CA LEU A 27 -6.15 -25.81 -39.79
C LEU A 27 -7.21 -26.87 -40.07
N GLU A 28 -6.83 -28.13 -39.91
CA GLU A 28 -7.83 -29.09 -39.44
C GLU A 28 -8.32 -28.62 -38.06
N PRO A 29 -9.63 -28.64 -37.78
CA PRO A 29 -10.11 -28.28 -36.46
C PRO A 29 -9.62 -29.35 -35.49
N GLN A 30 -8.54 -29.05 -34.77
CA GLN A 30 -8.26 -29.76 -33.54
C GLN A 30 -9.48 -29.51 -32.64
N ASP A 31 -10.05 -30.61 -32.11
CA ASP A 31 -11.13 -30.58 -31.13
C ASP A 31 -10.81 -29.51 -30.10
N THR A 32 -11.43 -28.34 -30.27
CA THR A 32 -11.21 -27.20 -29.40
C THR A 32 -12.01 -27.55 -28.16
N PRO A 33 -11.39 -27.67 -26.97
CA PRO A 33 -12.10 -28.06 -25.77
C PRO A 33 -13.35 -27.19 -25.63
N GLY A 34 -14.51 -27.81 -25.39
CA GLY A 34 -15.73 -27.06 -25.16
C GLY A 34 -15.55 -26.13 -23.95
N PRO A 35 -16.35 -25.07 -23.80
CA PRO A 35 -16.27 -24.20 -22.62
C PRO A 35 -16.40 -24.96 -21.28
N GLN A 36 -17.05 -26.13 -21.29
CA GLN A 36 -17.18 -27.00 -20.13
C GLN A 36 -15.93 -27.84 -19.86
N ASP A 37 -15.16 -28.20 -20.89
CA ASP A 37 -13.88 -28.92 -20.77
C ASP A 37 -12.78 -27.99 -20.23
N LEU A 38 -12.89 -26.67 -20.48
CA LEU A 38 -12.07 -25.63 -19.85
C LEU A 38 -12.46 -25.35 -18.38
N LEU A 39 -13.62 -25.84 -17.95
CA LEU A 39 -14.18 -25.68 -16.60
C LEU A 39 -14.12 -26.99 -15.80
N GLU A 40 -13.46 -28.04 -16.31
CA GLU A 40 -13.12 -29.17 -15.44
C GLU A 40 -12.43 -28.59 -14.20
N PRO A 41 -12.92 -28.90 -12.98
CA PRO A 41 -12.29 -28.42 -11.78
C PRO A 41 -10.84 -28.88 -11.90
N GLN A 42 -9.91 -27.93 -12.00
CA GLN A 42 -8.54 -28.20 -11.63
C GLN A 42 -8.66 -28.67 -10.19
N ASP A 43 -8.63 -29.99 -9.99
CA ASP A 43 -8.74 -30.59 -8.68
C ASP A 43 -7.78 -29.80 -7.79
N THR A 44 -8.22 -29.44 -6.58
CA THR A 44 -7.33 -28.79 -5.62
C THR A 44 -6.05 -29.63 -5.58
N PRO A 45 -4.86 -29.06 -5.86
CA PRO A 45 -3.65 -29.83 -6.08
C PRO A 45 -3.55 -30.91 -5.00
N GLY A 46 -3.49 -32.17 -5.43
CA GLY A 46 -3.40 -33.26 -4.48
C GLY A 46 -2.12 -33.12 -3.65
N PRO A 47 -1.98 -33.83 -2.52
CA PRO A 47 -0.75 -33.78 -1.72
C PRO A 47 0.53 -34.11 -2.51
N ARG A 48 0.41 -34.77 -3.67
CA ARG A 48 1.52 -35.12 -4.57
C ARG A 48 1.97 -33.98 -5.49
N ASP A 49 1.11 -32.99 -5.73
CA ASP A 49 1.36 -31.87 -6.65
C ASP A 49 1.88 -30.63 -5.90
N LEU A 50 1.82 -30.65 -4.56
CA LEU A 50 2.27 -29.58 -3.69
C LEU A 50 3.75 -29.18 -3.91
N PRO A 51 4.73 -30.12 -3.98
CA PRO A 51 6.13 -29.75 -4.20
C PRO A 51 6.36 -29.11 -5.57
N GLU A 52 5.64 -29.58 -6.60
CA GLU A 52 5.75 -29.01 -7.94
C GLU A 52 5.18 -27.60 -8.00
N LEU A 53 4.02 -27.36 -7.39
CA LEU A 53 3.41 -26.03 -7.32
C LEU A 53 4.29 -25.03 -6.57
N LEU A 54 4.89 -25.42 -5.44
CA LEU A 54 5.81 -24.57 -4.69
C LEU A 54 7.11 -24.30 -5.48
N GLU A 55 7.59 -25.25 -6.28
CA GLU A 55 8.73 -25.04 -7.16
C GLU A 55 8.40 -24.09 -8.32
N LEU A 56 7.19 -24.19 -8.89
CA LEU A 56 6.69 -23.24 -9.88
C LEU A 56 6.56 -21.83 -9.28
N ASP A 57 6.01 -21.72 -8.08
CA ASP A 57 5.92 -20.45 -7.34
C ASP A 57 7.32 -19.82 -7.16
N ARG A 58 8.27 -20.59 -6.61
CA ARG A 58 9.65 -20.14 -6.36
C ARG A 58 10.36 -19.64 -7.62
N ARG A 59 10.03 -20.21 -8.78
CA ARG A 59 10.65 -19.87 -10.08
C ARG A 59 9.95 -18.74 -10.82
N HIS A 60 8.64 -18.61 -10.67
CA HIS A 60 7.82 -17.80 -11.58
C HIS A 60 7.01 -16.71 -10.89
N VAL A 61 6.76 -16.78 -9.59
CA VAL A 61 5.94 -15.81 -8.85
C VAL A 61 6.83 -14.86 -8.05
N TRP A 62 6.84 -13.59 -8.45
CA TRP A 62 7.56 -12.56 -7.69
C TRP A 62 6.70 -12.06 -6.54
N HIS A 63 6.99 -12.56 -5.34
CA HIS A 63 6.24 -12.17 -4.14
C HIS A 63 6.56 -10.73 -3.68
N PRO A 64 5.59 -10.04 -3.05
CA PRO A 64 5.81 -8.70 -2.49
C PRO A 64 7.01 -8.65 -1.55
N TYR A 65 7.90 -7.70 -1.81
CA TYR A 65 9.11 -7.44 -1.01
C TYR A 65 10.06 -8.65 -0.86
N GLY A 66 10.00 -9.60 -1.80
CA GLY A 66 10.87 -10.77 -1.86
C GLY A 66 11.88 -10.71 -3.03
N PRO A 67 13.00 -11.45 -2.93
CA PRO A 67 13.92 -11.65 -4.05
C PRO A 67 13.38 -12.68 -5.05
N MET A 68 13.93 -12.68 -6.27
CA MET A 68 13.76 -13.75 -7.27
C MET A 68 15.12 -14.40 -7.58
N PRO A 69 15.24 -15.75 -7.58
CA PRO A 69 14.25 -16.72 -7.10
C PRO A 69 13.94 -16.55 -5.61
N GLY A 70 12.73 -16.94 -5.20
CA GLY A 70 12.30 -16.87 -3.80
C GLY A 70 13.25 -17.64 -2.87
N ARG A 71 13.61 -17.03 -1.73
CA ARG A 71 14.50 -17.63 -0.71
C ARG A 71 13.76 -18.28 0.45
N GLN A 72 12.53 -17.87 0.69
CA GLN A 72 11.66 -18.42 1.72
C GLN A 72 10.57 -19.23 1.02
N GLU A 73 10.28 -20.42 1.55
CA GLU A 73 9.19 -21.24 1.07
C GLU A 73 7.86 -20.67 1.62
N PRO A 74 6.92 -20.23 0.76
CA PRO A 74 5.64 -19.71 1.21
C PRO A 74 4.76 -20.83 1.78
N LEU A 75 3.85 -20.47 2.68
CA LEU A 75 2.82 -21.38 3.15
C LEU A 75 1.70 -21.44 2.11
N LEU A 76 1.53 -22.58 1.44
CA LEU A 76 0.44 -22.74 0.48
C LEU A 76 -0.90 -22.83 1.19
N VAL A 77 -1.74 -21.80 1.00
CA VAL A 77 -3.12 -21.77 1.50
C VAL A 77 -4.03 -22.47 0.49
N ALA A 78 -4.73 -23.52 0.94
CA ALA A 78 -5.69 -24.25 0.10
C ALA A 78 -7.10 -23.65 0.15
N SER A 79 -7.51 -23.09 1.30
CA SER A 79 -8.81 -22.45 1.46
C SER A 79 -8.85 -21.60 2.73
N ALA A 80 -9.81 -20.68 2.81
CA ALA A 80 -10.03 -19.87 4.00
C ALA A 80 -11.53 -19.77 4.33
N SER A 81 -11.86 -19.78 5.63
CA SER A 81 -13.26 -19.70 6.11
C SER A 81 -13.30 -19.08 7.51
N GLY A 82 -14.23 -18.15 7.74
CA GLY A 82 -14.29 -17.42 9.01
C GLY A 82 -12.97 -16.68 9.25
N VAL A 83 -12.27 -16.98 10.33
CA VAL A 83 -10.94 -16.40 10.63
C VAL A 83 -9.78 -17.36 10.38
N ARG A 84 -10.02 -18.45 9.64
CA ARG A 84 -9.07 -19.55 9.45
C ARG A 84 -8.49 -19.59 8.05
N LEU A 85 -7.18 -19.86 7.97
CA LEU A 85 -6.46 -20.27 6.78
C LEU A 85 -6.15 -21.76 6.90
N ARG A 86 -6.68 -22.57 5.99
CA ARG A 86 -6.33 -23.99 5.87
C ARG A 86 -5.23 -24.14 4.83
N LEU A 87 -4.08 -24.62 5.27
CA LEU A 87 -2.92 -24.89 4.43
C LEU A 87 -3.09 -26.21 3.68
N ALA A 88 -2.37 -26.36 2.56
CA ALA A 88 -2.40 -27.57 1.75
C ALA A 88 -1.83 -28.81 2.46
N ASP A 89 -1.01 -28.63 3.49
CA ASP A 89 -0.48 -29.70 4.33
C ASP A 89 -1.41 -30.12 5.48
N GLY A 90 -2.62 -29.54 5.53
CA GLY A 90 -3.65 -29.87 6.51
C GLY A 90 -3.61 -29.04 7.79
N ARG A 91 -2.60 -28.19 8.01
CA ARG A 91 -2.61 -27.25 9.13
C ARG A 91 -3.70 -26.20 8.96
N GLU A 92 -4.26 -25.75 10.08
CA GLU A 92 -5.22 -24.64 10.13
C GLU A 92 -4.67 -23.54 11.04
N LEU A 93 -4.64 -22.31 10.53
CA LEU A 93 -4.10 -21.14 11.22
C LEU A 93 -5.18 -20.08 11.42
N VAL A 94 -5.18 -19.42 12.58
CA VAL A 94 -5.93 -18.17 12.75
C VAL A 94 -5.22 -17.07 11.98
N ASP A 95 -5.93 -16.35 11.10
CA ASP A 95 -5.35 -15.17 10.46
C ASP A 95 -5.37 -13.97 11.39
N ALA A 96 -4.23 -13.68 12.01
CA ALA A 96 -4.06 -12.52 12.87
C ALA A 96 -3.86 -11.22 12.08
N MET A 97 -3.74 -11.30 10.75
CA MET A 97 -3.38 -10.17 9.88
C MET A 97 -4.55 -9.66 9.07
N ALA A 98 -5.69 -10.36 9.08
CA ALA A 98 -6.85 -10.09 8.21
C ALA A 98 -6.43 -9.92 6.73
N SER A 99 -5.55 -10.79 6.21
CA SER A 99 -4.95 -10.70 4.87
C SER A 99 -4.51 -9.27 4.52
N TRP A 100 -3.54 -8.75 5.27
CA TRP A 100 -3.13 -7.33 5.19
C TRP A 100 -4.29 -6.36 5.46
N TRP A 101 -4.90 -6.55 6.63
CA TRP A 101 -5.78 -5.61 7.31
C TRP A 101 -7.11 -5.36 6.56
N SER A 102 -7.48 -6.27 5.68
CA SER A 102 -8.59 -6.14 4.73
C SER A 102 -9.79 -7.03 5.07
N ALA A 103 -9.56 -8.25 5.55
CA ALA A 103 -10.60 -9.26 5.80
C ALA A 103 -11.37 -9.04 7.12
N ILE A 104 -11.97 -7.86 7.32
CA ILE A 104 -12.64 -7.50 8.59
C ILE A 104 -13.81 -8.42 8.96
N HIS A 105 -14.49 -9.00 7.96
CA HIS A 105 -15.62 -9.93 8.15
C HIS A 105 -15.19 -11.41 8.15
N GLY A 106 -13.88 -11.67 8.03
CA GLY A 106 -13.36 -13.00 7.74
C GLY A 106 -13.61 -13.44 6.30
N TYR A 107 -13.34 -14.71 6.04
CA TYR A 107 -13.39 -15.35 4.73
C TYR A 107 -14.67 -16.14 4.52
N ASN A 108 -15.04 -16.33 3.25
CA ASN A 108 -16.19 -17.13 2.83
C ASN A 108 -17.51 -16.66 3.50
N HIS A 109 -17.62 -15.36 3.76
CA HIS A 109 -18.80 -14.76 4.34
C HIS A 109 -19.99 -14.85 3.36
N PRO A 110 -21.15 -15.43 3.75
CA PRO A 110 -22.24 -15.73 2.84
C PRO A 110 -22.80 -14.48 2.15
N VAL A 111 -22.88 -13.35 2.86
CA VAL A 111 -23.38 -12.08 2.29
C VAL A 111 -22.47 -11.55 1.19
N LEU A 112 -21.14 -11.59 1.37
CA LEU A 112 -20.18 -11.05 0.40
C LEU A 112 -20.06 -11.98 -0.81
N ASN A 113 -20.07 -13.29 -0.58
CA ASN A 113 -20.14 -14.29 -1.64
C ASN A 113 -21.39 -14.10 -2.52
N GLU A 114 -22.55 -13.88 -1.89
CA GLU A 114 -23.80 -13.69 -2.62
C GLU A 114 -23.81 -12.36 -3.40
N ALA A 115 -23.25 -11.29 -2.83
CA ALA A 115 -23.08 -10.02 -3.54
C ALA A 115 -22.22 -10.19 -4.80
N ALA A 116 -21.12 -10.94 -4.71
CA ALA A 116 -20.27 -11.26 -5.86
C ALA A 116 -21.02 -12.08 -6.92
N ARG A 117 -21.69 -13.17 -6.53
CA ARG A 117 -22.44 -14.06 -7.44
C ARG A 117 -23.54 -13.32 -8.18
N ARG A 118 -24.42 -12.61 -7.45
CA ARG A 118 -25.50 -11.84 -8.06
C ARG A 118 -25.01 -10.78 -9.03
N GLN A 119 -23.89 -10.14 -8.71
CA GLN A 119 -23.33 -9.15 -9.60
C GLN A 119 -22.69 -9.80 -10.84
N LEU A 120 -22.03 -10.96 -10.67
CA LEU A 120 -21.46 -11.72 -11.78
C LEU A 120 -22.53 -12.21 -12.76
N ASP A 121 -23.68 -12.67 -12.26
CA ASP A 121 -24.83 -13.08 -13.08
C ASP A 121 -25.38 -11.94 -13.94
N ARG A 122 -25.18 -10.69 -13.51
CA ARG A 122 -25.61 -9.48 -14.24
C ARG A 122 -24.54 -8.99 -15.20
N MET A 123 -23.34 -8.72 -14.69
CA MET A 123 -22.18 -8.26 -15.46
C MET A 123 -20.90 -8.33 -14.65
N SER A 124 -19.81 -8.77 -15.28
CA SER A 124 -18.47 -8.76 -14.70
C SER A 124 -17.84 -7.36 -14.71
N HIS A 125 -17.96 -6.65 -15.84
CA HIS A 125 -17.38 -5.32 -16.03
C HIS A 125 -17.98 -4.57 -17.24
N VAL A 126 -18.05 -3.24 -17.11
CA VAL A 126 -18.23 -2.28 -18.20
C VAL A 126 -17.34 -1.07 -17.91
N MET A 127 -16.79 -0.42 -18.93
CA MET A 127 -15.96 0.77 -18.74
C MET A 127 -16.75 1.91 -18.09
N PHE A 128 -16.14 2.67 -17.17
CA PHE A 128 -16.80 3.79 -16.49
C PHE A 128 -16.70 5.12 -17.25
N GLY A 129 -15.88 5.17 -18.30
CA GLY A 129 -15.77 6.32 -19.19
C GLY A 129 -17.03 6.48 -20.03
N GLY A 130 -17.94 7.36 -19.60
CA GLY A 130 -19.20 7.65 -20.30
C GLY A 130 -20.35 6.70 -19.98
N LEU A 131 -20.13 5.65 -19.19
CA LEU A 131 -21.17 4.73 -18.71
C LEU A 131 -21.17 4.71 -17.18
N THR A 132 -22.28 4.28 -16.59
CA THR A 132 -22.41 4.09 -15.15
C THR A 132 -23.23 2.84 -14.86
N HIS A 133 -23.28 2.46 -13.60
CA HIS A 133 -24.07 1.33 -13.14
C HIS A 133 -24.35 1.41 -11.64
N GLU A 134 -25.42 0.75 -11.24
CA GLU A 134 -25.98 0.78 -9.89
C GLU A 134 -24.97 0.48 -8.75
N PRO A 135 -24.10 -0.56 -8.82
CA PRO A 135 -23.16 -0.84 -7.73
C PRO A 135 -22.22 0.31 -7.38
N ALA A 136 -21.65 0.98 -8.39
CA ALA A 136 -20.76 2.12 -8.17
C ALA A 136 -21.52 3.30 -7.57
N VAL A 137 -22.73 3.60 -8.08
CA VAL A 137 -23.56 4.70 -7.55
C VAL A 137 -23.94 4.45 -6.09
N ARG A 138 -24.38 3.23 -5.74
CA ARG A 138 -24.74 2.87 -4.36
C ARG A 138 -23.54 2.96 -3.43
N LEU A 139 -22.40 2.39 -3.83
CA LEU A 139 -21.18 2.47 -3.06
C LEU A 139 -20.74 3.91 -2.84
N SER A 140 -20.67 4.72 -3.90
CA SER A 140 -20.27 6.13 -3.79
C SER A 140 -21.19 6.91 -2.85
N LYS A 141 -22.52 6.73 -2.95
CA LYS A 141 -23.46 7.37 -2.03
C LYS A 141 -23.26 6.90 -0.59
N ARG A 142 -23.08 5.60 -0.38
CA ARG A 142 -22.81 5.04 0.95
C ARG A 142 -21.53 5.59 1.55
N LEU A 143 -20.48 5.74 0.76
CA LEU A 143 -19.21 6.31 1.24
C LEU A 143 -19.40 7.77 1.68
N VAL A 144 -20.05 8.61 0.86
CA VAL A 144 -20.40 9.99 1.25
C VAL A 144 -21.17 10.04 2.56
N ASP A 145 -22.13 9.13 2.75
CA ASP A 145 -22.99 9.10 3.96
C ASP A 145 -22.27 8.75 5.25
N ILE A 146 -21.13 8.06 5.17
CA ILE A 146 -20.45 7.54 6.36
C ILE A 146 -19.10 8.20 6.64
N THR A 147 -18.50 8.87 5.67
CA THR A 147 -17.28 9.63 5.88
C THR A 147 -17.56 10.95 6.60
N PRO A 148 -16.52 11.62 7.16
CA PRO A 148 -16.70 12.94 7.77
C PRO A 148 -17.47 13.92 6.87
N GLU A 149 -18.38 14.68 7.47
CA GLU A 149 -19.25 15.63 6.76
C GLU A 149 -18.44 16.60 5.90
N GLY A 150 -18.89 16.80 4.65
CA GLY A 150 -18.28 17.69 3.66
C GLY A 150 -17.55 16.98 2.51
N LEU A 151 -17.31 15.67 2.61
CA LEU A 151 -16.74 14.83 1.54
C LEU A 151 -17.85 14.32 0.60
N GLU A 152 -18.13 15.09 -0.46
CA GLU A 152 -19.33 14.92 -1.31
C GLU A 152 -19.09 14.14 -2.62
N HIS A 153 -17.82 13.95 -3.01
CA HIS A 153 -17.47 13.39 -4.31
C HIS A 153 -16.50 12.23 -4.20
N VAL A 154 -16.74 11.16 -4.96
CA VAL A 154 -16.00 9.90 -4.87
C VAL A 154 -15.38 9.55 -6.22
N PHE A 155 -14.07 9.33 -6.23
CA PHE A 155 -13.34 8.71 -7.32
C PHE A 155 -13.00 7.26 -6.94
N LEU A 156 -13.44 6.27 -7.73
CA LEU A 156 -13.14 4.85 -7.47
C LEU A 156 -11.81 4.46 -8.11
N ALA A 157 -10.95 3.80 -7.34
CA ALA A 157 -9.63 3.35 -7.76
C ALA A 157 -9.50 1.83 -7.58
N ASP A 158 -8.52 1.23 -8.25
CA ASP A 158 -8.24 -0.20 -8.18
C ASP A 158 -7.41 -0.59 -6.95
N SER A 159 -6.65 0.33 -6.35
CA SER A 159 -5.76 0.06 -5.22
C SER A 159 -5.55 1.28 -4.33
N GLY A 160 -5.05 1.04 -3.11
CA GLY A 160 -4.69 2.10 -2.17
C GLY A 160 -3.68 3.09 -2.75
N SER A 161 -2.58 2.61 -3.33
CA SER A 161 -1.57 3.47 -3.96
C SER A 161 -2.16 4.36 -5.05
N VAL A 162 -3.03 3.83 -5.92
CA VAL A 162 -3.70 4.62 -6.96
C VAL A 162 -4.66 5.65 -6.36
N SER A 163 -5.36 5.33 -5.26
CA SER A 163 -6.18 6.33 -4.56
C SER A 163 -5.35 7.50 -4.01
N VAL A 164 -4.11 7.25 -3.55
CA VAL A 164 -3.20 8.32 -3.14
C VAL A 164 -2.69 9.09 -4.36
N GLU A 165 -2.29 8.44 -5.46
CA GLU A 165 -1.95 9.12 -6.73
C GLU A 165 -3.06 10.08 -7.17
N VAL A 166 -4.32 9.62 -7.11
CA VAL A 166 -5.51 10.41 -7.42
C VAL A 166 -5.64 11.59 -6.46
N ALA A 167 -5.52 11.37 -5.14
CA ALA A 167 -5.62 12.43 -4.13
C ALA A 167 -4.57 13.53 -4.33
N LEU A 168 -3.32 13.12 -4.54
CA LEU A 168 -2.21 14.05 -4.78
C LEU A 168 -2.42 14.81 -6.09
N LYS A 169 -2.90 14.13 -7.15
CA LYS A 169 -3.22 14.82 -8.40
C LYS A 169 -4.40 15.76 -8.28
N MET A 170 -5.45 15.41 -7.52
CA MET A 170 -6.56 16.32 -7.23
C MET A 170 -6.05 17.61 -6.57
N CYS A 171 -5.17 17.49 -5.56
CA CYS A 171 -4.61 18.65 -4.86
C CYS A 171 -3.74 19.53 -5.77
N LEU A 172 -2.84 18.92 -6.55
CA LEU A 172 -1.98 19.64 -7.49
C LEU A 172 -2.80 20.31 -8.60
N GLN A 173 -3.76 19.58 -9.18
CA GLN A 173 -4.60 20.10 -10.25
C GLN A 173 -5.54 21.20 -9.75
N TYR A 174 -6.09 21.10 -8.53
CA TYR A 174 -6.89 22.16 -7.92
C TYR A 174 -6.14 23.50 -7.93
N TRP A 175 -4.89 23.53 -7.44
CA TRP A 175 -4.12 24.78 -7.42
C TRP A 175 -3.72 25.27 -8.80
N ARG A 176 -3.39 24.34 -9.71
CA ARG A 176 -3.11 24.69 -11.11
C ARG A 176 -4.34 25.31 -11.78
N SER A 177 -5.52 24.74 -11.59
CA SER A 177 -6.80 25.25 -12.12
C SER A 177 -7.14 26.63 -11.58
N LEU A 178 -6.73 26.96 -10.36
CA LEU A 178 -6.89 28.29 -9.77
C LEU A 178 -5.77 29.29 -10.11
N GLY A 179 -4.88 28.96 -11.06
CA GLY A 179 -3.79 29.85 -11.46
C GLY A 179 -2.66 29.98 -10.44
N ARG A 180 -2.52 29.01 -9.52
CA ARG A 180 -1.47 28.97 -8.47
C ARG A 180 -0.54 27.74 -8.64
N PRO A 181 0.11 27.55 -9.81
CA PRO A 181 0.94 26.37 -10.07
C PRO A 181 2.19 26.28 -9.19
N ALA A 182 2.57 27.36 -8.50
CA ALA A 182 3.65 27.33 -7.51
C ALA A 182 3.34 26.38 -6.34
N LYS A 183 2.07 26.10 -6.04
CA LYS A 183 1.66 25.10 -5.04
C LYS A 183 1.75 23.71 -5.63
N HIS A 184 2.97 23.15 -5.64
CA HIS A 184 3.31 21.88 -6.29
C HIS A 184 4.02 20.88 -5.38
N ARG A 185 4.32 21.25 -4.13
CA ARG A 185 4.98 20.38 -3.15
C ARG A 185 3.97 19.83 -2.15
N LEU A 186 4.35 18.75 -1.49
CA LEU A 186 3.56 18.11 -0.45
C LEU A 186 4.32 18.19 0.87
N LEU A 187 3.57 18.25 1.97
CA LEU A 187 4.11 18.09 3.31
C LEU A 187 3.54 16.81 3.93
N THR A 188 4.39 16.09 4.63
CA THR A 188 3.98 14.99 5.51
C THR A 188 4.93 14.95 6.71
N TRP A 189 4.73 14.01 7.63
CA TRP A 189 5.68 13.72 8.70
C TRP A 189 6.47 12.46 8.40
N ARG A 190 7.61 12.32 9.05
CA ARG A 190 8.40 11.08 9.04
C ARG A 190 7.61 9.93 9.69
N GLY A 191 7.93 8.71 9.30
CA GLY A 191 7.30 7.47 9.72
C GLY A 191 6.05 7.08 8.94
N GLY A 192 5.67 7.83 7.90
CA GLY A 192 4.47 7.57 7.09
C GLY A 192 4.70 6.57 5.95
N TYR A 193 3.63 5.89 5.53
CA TYR A 193 3.58 5.06 4.34
C TYR A 193 2.27 5.27 3.57
N HIS A 194 2.38 5.51 2.26
CA HIS A 194 1.23 5.86 1.41
C HIS A 194 1.11 4.99 0.14
N GLY A 195 1.92 3.94 0.01
CA GLY A 195 1.90 3.02 -1.13
C GLY A 195 3.17 3.02 -1.98
N ASP A 196 3.16 2.17 -3.00
CA ASP A 196 4.37 1.77 -3.75
C ASP A 196 4.43 2.33 -5.19
N THR A 197 3.51 3.21 -5.59
CA THR A 197 3.62 3.93 -6.87
C THR A 197 4.44 5.20 -6.70
N TRP A 198 4.95 5.75 -7.80
CA TRP A 198 5.99 6.79 -7.78
C TRP A 198 5.66 8.02 -6.94
N GLN A 199 4.45 8.59 -7.02
CA GLN A 199 4.13 9.79 -6.25
C GLN A 199 3.86 9.47 -4.76
N PRO A 200 3.09 8.42 -4.39
CA PRO A 200 2.98 7.98 -3.00
C PRO A 200 4.32 7.67 -2.34
N MET A 201 5.25 7.03 -3.06
CA MET A 201 6.61 6.80 -2.55
C MET A 201 7.31 8.11 -2.16
N SER A 202 7.03 9.23 -2.85
CA SER A 202 7.63 10.53 -2.56
C SER A 202 7.19 11.14 -1.22
N VAL A 203 6.08 10.65 -0.64
CA VAL A 203 5.56 11.05 0.68
C VAL A 203 5.69 9.95 1.73
N CYS A 204 6.35 8.83 1.42
CA CYS A 204 6.75 7.84 2.41
C CYS A 204 8.00 8.31 3.18
N ASP A 205 8.26 7.75 4.37
CA ASP A 205 9.46 8.07 5.14
C ASP A 205 10.74 7.88 4.29
N PRO A 206 11.59 8.92 4.14
CA PRO A 206 12.72 8.88 3.22
C PRO A 206 13.94 8.11 3.76
N ASP A 207 14.06 7.92 5.08
CA ASP A 207 15.27 7.38 5.72
C ASP A 207 15.02 5.97 6.32
N GLY A 208 13.85 5.74 6.91
CA GLY A 208 13.43 4.47 7.51
C GLY A 208 12.39 3.70 6.69
N GLY A 209 11.87 4.29 5.62
CA GLY A 209 10.90 3.64 4.74
C GLY A 209 11.53 2.69 3.73
N MET A 210 10.75 1.73 3.25
CA MET A 210 11.19 0.72 2.28
C MET A 210 11.58 1.29 0.91
N HIS A 211 11.32 2.57 0.67
CA HIS A 211 11.59 3.26 -0.59
C HIS A 211 12.85 4.12 -0.56
N ALA A 212 13.64 4.08 0.52
CA ALA A 212 14.86 4.89 0.66
C ALA A 212 15.84 4.71 -0.51
N LEU A 213 15.87 3.52 -1.14
CA LEU A 213 16.66 3.23 -2.35
C LEU A 213 16.36 4.16 -3.53
N TRP A 214 15.14 4.72 -3.59
CA TRP A 214 14.68 5.61 -4.66
C TRP A 214 14.90 7.10 -4.34
N SER A 215 15.59 7.39 -3.24
CA SER A 215 16.01 8.75 -2.90
C SER A 215 16.88 9.33 -4.02
N GLY A 216 16.54 10.54 -4.48
CA GLY A 216 17.24 11.23 -5.57
C GLY A 216 16.55 11.15 -6.94
N VAL A 217 15.63 10.20 -7.14
CA VAL A 217 14.76 10.16 -8.33
C VAL A 217 13.31 10.56 -8.03
N LEU A 218 12.87 10.38 -6.78
CA LEU A 218 11.56 10.83 -6.31
C LEU A 218 11.50 12.37 -6.19
N PRO A 219 10.33 12.98 -6.43
CA PRO A 219 10.10 14.39 -6.11
C PRO A 219 10.42 14.69 -4.64
N ARG A 220 11.14 15.79 -4.39
CA ARG A 220 11.52 16.17 -3.02
C ARG A 220 10.38 16.87 -2.29
N GLN A 221 9.75 16.15 -1.35
CA GLN A 221 8.68 16.68 -0.50
C GLN A 221 9.22 17.32 0.80
N ILE A 222 8.33 17.87 1.61
CA ILE A 222 8.65 18.46 2.92
C ILE A 222 8.26 17.47 4.00
N PHE A 223 9.18 17.21 4.93
CA PHE A 223 8.99 16.25 6.02
C PHE A 223 9.14 16.94 7.36
N ALA A 224 8.09 16.88 8.18
CA ALA A 224 8.18 17.12 9.62
C ALA A 224 8.81 15.92 10.34
N ASP A 225 9.28 16.11 11.57
CA ASP A 225 9.75 15.01 12.41
C ASP A 225 8.63 13.98 12.68
N PRO A 226 8.95 12.74 13.11
CA PRO A 226 7.90 11.76 13.42
C PRO A 226 6.96 12.28 14.52
N PRO A 227 5.64 12.09 14.38
CA PRO A 227 4.70 12.58 15.38
C PRO A 227 4.86 11.83 16.70
N PRO A 228 4.99 12.53 17.84
CA PRO A 228 5.00 11.91 19.15
C PRO A 228 3.69 11.16 19.46
N ALA A 229 3.77 10.17 20.36
CA ALA A 229 2.58 9.43 20.80
C ALA A 229 1.60 10.33 21.57
N GLU A 230 2.12 11.01 22.60
CA GLU A 230 1.39 12.01 23.36
C GLU A 230 1.42 13.36 22.67
N TYR A 231 0.45 14.22 22.98
CA TYR A 231 0.44 15.57 22.42
C TYR A 231 1.51 16.46 23.07
N ASP A 232 2.49 16.83 22.27
CA ASP A 232 3.53 17.81 22.55
C ASP A 232 3.23 19.13 21.81
N GLU A 233 3.11 20.23 22.57
CA GLU A 233 2.85 21.58 22.07
C GLU A 233 3.97 22.10 21.17
N ARG A 234 5.24 21.78 21.44
CA ARG A 234 6.38 22.23 20.62
C ARG A 234 6.36 21.58 19.25
N TYR A 235 5.99 20.30 19.19
CA TYR A 235 5.79 19.63 17.90
C TYR A 235 4.62 20.25 17.13
N ALA A 236 3.52 20.59 17.82
CA ALA A 236 2.40 21.28 17.18
C ALA A 236 2.80 22.67 16.62
N GLU A 237 3.59 23.45 17.37
CA GLU A 237 4.17 24.71 16.88
C GLU A 237 5.06 24.48 15.66
N GLN A 238 5.91 23.45 15.68
CA GLN A 238 6.75 23.08 14.53
C GLN A 238 5.91 22.75 13.28
N LEU A 239 4.78 22.06 13.44
CA LEU A 239 3.86 21.79 12.33
C LEU A 239 3.27 23.09 11.76
N HIS A 240 2.78 23.99 12.62
CA HIS A 240 2.31 25.30 12.19
C HIS A 240 3.38 26.07 11.42
N ASP A 241 4.60 26.14 11.96
CA ASP A 241 5.72 26.85 11.36
C ASP A 241 6.15 26.24 10.02
N LEU A 242 6.13 24.91 9.88
CA LEU A 242 6.45 24.27 8.59
C LEU A 242 5.40 24.57 7.54
N VAL A 243 4.11 24.45 7.87
CA VAL A 243 3.02 24.77 6.95
C VAL A 243 3.07 26.25 6.56
N ALA A 244 3.27 27.16 7.52
CA ALA A 244 3.36 28.60 7.27
C ALA A 244 4.55 28.95 6.37
N ARG A 245 5.75 28.43 6.67
CA ARG A 245 6.98 28.71 5.90
C ARG A 245 6.89 28.28 4.45
N HIS A 246 6.20 27.17 4.17
CA HIS A 246 6.09 26.59 2.84
C HIS A 246 4.71 26.81 2.18
N ALA A 247 3.84 27.63 2.77
CA ALA A 247 2.46 27.83 2.32
C ALA A 247 2.34 28.22 0.83
N GLY A 248 3.30 29.00 0.32
CA GLY A 248 3.35 29.43 -1.08
C GLY A 248 3.59 28.31 -2.08
N GLU A 249 4.24 27.22 -1.66
CA GLU A 249 4.61 26.07 -2.50
C GLU A 249 3.89 24.76 -2.14
N LEU A 250 3.20 24.70 -1.01
CA LEU A 250 2.45 23.52 -0.57
C LEU A 250 1.10 23.40 -1.25
N ALA A 251 0.90 22.34 -2.01
CA ALA A 251 -0.40 21.93 -2.51
C ALA A 251 -1.25 21.32 -1.39
N ALA A 252 -0.66 20.41 -0.62
CA ALA A 252 -1.35 19.70 0.44
C ALA A 252 -0.42 19.21 1.55
N VAL A 253 -1.01 18.96 2.72
CA VAL A 253 -0.48 18.09 3.76
C VAL A 253 -1.15 16.71 3.62
N ILE A 254 -0.39 15.63 3.64
CA ILE A 254 -0.91 14.25 3.64
C ILE A 254 -0.40 13.46 4.84
N VAL A 255 -1.29 12.80 5.57
CA VAL A 255 -0.94 11.98 6.75
C VAL A 255 -1.88 10.77 6.89
N GLU A 256 -1.38 9.69 7.49
CA GLU A 256 -2.21 8.61 8.06
C GLU A 256 -2.75 9.09 9.42
N PRO A 257 -4.07 9.19 9.66
CA PRO A 257 -4.61 9.74 10.89
C PRO A 257 -4.54 8.75 12.06
N VAL A 258 -4.04 9.21 13.21
CA VAL A 258 -3.88 8.50 14.50
C VAL A 258 -2.87 7.35 14.48
N VAL A 259 -2.81 6.56 13.40
CA VAL A 259 -1.93 5.40 13.27
C VAL A 259 -1.13 5.48 11.98
N GLN A 260 0.20 5.50 12.09
CA GLN A 260 1.10 5.21 10.98
C GLN A 260 1.30 3.70 10.89
N GLY A 261 0.74 3.06 9.86
CA GLY A 261 0.69 1.60 9.73
C GLY A 261 2.04 1.00 9.33
N ALA A 262 2.30 0.91 8.04
CA ALA A 262 3.48 0.20 7.52
C ALA A 262 4.81 0.91 7.82
N GLY A 263 4.77 2.21 8.16
CA GLY A 263 5.95 2.94 8.59
C GLY A 263 6.43 2.61 10.01
N GLY A 264 5.62 1.93 10.83
CA GLY A 264 6.09 1.41 12.12
C GLY A 264 5.03 1.11 13.19
N MET A 265 3.77 0.97 12.82
CA MET A 265 2.63 0.81 13.75
C MET A 265 2.68 1.84 14.89
N ARG A 266 2.95 3.11 14.56
CA ARG A 266 3.10 4.19 15.53
C ARG A 266 1.76 4.88 15.75
N PHE A 267 1.39 5.06 17.01
CA PHE A 267 0.19 5.79 17.38
C PHE A 267 0.59 7.21 17.76
N HIS A 268 -0.21 8.19 17.38
CA HIS A 268 -0.01 9.59 17.73
C HIS A 268 -1.33 10.24 18.17
N SER A 269 -1.22 11.30 18.95
CA SER A 269 -2.38 11.99 19.48
C SER A 269 -3.28 12.52 18.35
N PRO A 270 -4.61 12.25 18.35
CA PRO A 270 -5.55 12.83 17.39
C PRO A 270 -5.54 14.37 17.39
N ARG A 271 -5.05 14.99 18.47
CA ARG A 271 -4.88 16.45 18.58
C ARG A 271 -3.98 17.02 17.46
N TYR A 272 -2.99 16.27 16.98
CA TYR A 272 -2.15 16.74 15.88
C TYR A 272 -2.91 16.89 14.56
N LEU A 273 -3.97 16.12 14.35
CA LEU A 273 -4.82 16.26 13.17
C LEU A 273 -5.60 17.59 13.20
N ARG A 274 -6.01 18.05 14.39
CA ARG A 274 -6.59 19.39 14.58
C ARG A 274 -5.56 20.49 14.30
N THR A 275 -4.34 20.36 14.83
CA THR A 275 -3.23 21.27 14.54
C THR A 275 -3.00 21.40 13.03
N LEU A 276 -2.93 20.27 12.31
CA LEU A 276 -2.75 20.27 10.85
C LEU A 276 -3.93 20.92 10.13
N ARG A 277 -5.17 20.64 10.53
CA ARG A 277 -6.36 21.30 9.97
C ARG A 277 -6.32 22.81 10.14
N GLU A 278 -6.07 23.28 11.36
CA GLU A 278 -5.97 24.71 11.68
C GLU A 278 -4.84 25.40 10.89
N ALA A 279 -3.68 24.75 10.77
CA ALA A 279 -2.56 25.24 9.96
C ALA A 279 -2.92 25.32 8.47
N CYS A 280 -3.55 24.27 7.94
CA CYS A 280 -3.96 24.19 6.54
C CYS A 280 -4.99 25.26 6.19
N ASP A 281 -5.99 25.47 7.05
CA ASP A 281 -7.03 26.48 6.86
C ASP A 281 -6.46 27.90 6.88
N ARG A 282 -5.57 28.19 7.84
CA ARG A 282 -4.93 29.51 7.96
C ARG A 282 -4.08 29.87 6.75
N HIS A 283 -3.44 28.89 6.13
CA HIS A 283 -2.45 29.09 5.08
C HIS A 283 -2.91 28.69 3.68
N ASP A 284 -4.19 28.33 3.54
CA ASP A 284 -4.80 27.93 2.28
C ASP A 284 -4.01 26.78 1.63
N VAL A 285 -3.84 25.70 2.38
CA VAL A 285 -3.23 24.42 1.99
C VAL A 285 -4.30 23.34 2.16
N LEU A 286 -4.37 22.37 1.25
CA LEU A 286 -5.34 21.27 1.37
C LEU A 286 -4.85 20.22 2.38
N LEU A 287 -5.77 19.56 3.07
CA LEU A 287 -5.46 18.44 3.96
C LEU A 287 -5.94 17.11 3.36
N VAL A 288 -5.06 16.12 3.33
CA VAL A 288 -5.34 14.76 2.86
C VAL A 288 -5.19 13.79 4.03
N PHE A 289 -6.22 12.99 4.29
CA PHE A 289 -6.09 11.83 5.19
C PHE A 289 -6.03 10.53 4.38
N ASP A 290 -4.98 9.75 4.64
CA ASP A 290 -4.87 8.38 4.16
C ASP A 290 -5.46 7.43 5.21
N GLU A 291 -6.74 7.08 5.02
CA GLU A 291 -7.48 6.15 5.89
C GLU A 291 -7.55 4.75 5.29
N ILE A 292 -6.64 4.39 4.38
CA ILE A 292 -6.61 3.06 3.75
C ILE A 292 -6.44 1.97 4.80
N ALA A 293 -5.64 2.20 5.85
CA ALA A 293 -5.41 1.25 6.94
C ALA A 293 -6.34 1.42 8.14
N THR A 294 -6.70 2.67 8.45
CA THR A 294 -7.40 3.04 9.69
C THR A 294 -8.92 3.07 9.55
N GLY A 295 -9.43 3.20 8.32
CA GLY A 295 -10.84 3.27 8.05
C GLY A 295 -11.60 1.98 8.37
N PHE A 296 -12.93 2.10 8.36
CA PHE A 296 -13.88 1.01 8.60
C PHE A 296 -13.70 0.35 9.97
N GLY A 297 -13.55 1.14 11.03
CA GLY A 297 -13.65 0.64 12.42
C GLY A 297 -12.32 0.26 13.07
N ARG A 298 -11.21 0.21 12.34
CA ARG A 298 -9.97 -0.47 12.78
C ARG A 298 -9.42 0.08 14.09
N THR A 299 -9.47 1.40 14.25
CA THR A 299 -8.91 2.12 15.40
C THR A 299 -9.91 2.35 16.53
N GLY A 300 -11.13 1.80 16.44
CA GLY A 300 -12.20 1.95 17.45
C GLY A 300 -13.25 3.02 17.13
N THR A 301 -13.03 3.81 16.08
CA THR A 301 -14.02 4.70 15.43
C THR A 301 -14.20 4.27 13.98
N LEU A 302 -15.28 4.70 13.30
CA LEU A 302 -15.53 4.23 11.93
C LEU A 302 -14.41 4.71 11.00
N PHE A 303 -13.95 5.94 11.19
CA PHE A 303 -12.72 6.49 10.63
C PHE A 303 -11.88 7.14 11.73
N ALA A 304 -10.55 7.11 11.63
CA ALA A 304 -9.69 7.68 12.66
C ALA A 304 -9.79 9.22 12.73
N ALA A 305 -10.18 9.87 11.63
CA ALA A 305 -10.52 11.29 11.56
C ALA A 305 -11.56 11.73 12.61
N GLU A 306 -12.51 10.84 12.96
CA GLU A 306 -13.55 11.11 13.98
C GLU A 306 -12.96 11.35 15.36
N GLN A 307 -11.82 10.73 15.69
CA GLN A 307 -11.14 10.90 16.98
C GLN A 307 -10.58 12.32 17.15
N ALA A 308 -10.31 13.00 16.03
CA ALA A 308 -9.90 14.39 16.01
C ALA A 308 -11.08 15.36 15.83
N GLY A 309 -12.22 14.88 15.32
CA GLY A 309 -13.33 15.73 14.88
C GLY A 309 -12.96 16.60 13.67
N VAL A 310 -12.17 16.06 12.74
CA VAL A 310 -11.61 16.80 11.59
C VAL A 310 -12.08 16.19 10.28
N THR A 311 -12.61 17.03 9.38
CA THR A 311 -12.82 16.67 7.97
C THR A 311 -11.60 17.10 7.13
N PRO A 312 -10.94 16.18 6.41
CA PRO A 312 -9.90 16.55 5.45
C PRO A 312 -10.53 17.10 4.15
N ASP A 313 -9.74 17.79 3.32
CA ASP A 313 -10.20 18.22 1.99
C ASP A 313 -10.32 17.03 1.01
N VAL A 314 -9.47 16.01 1.21
CA VAL A 314 -9.43 14.77 0.43
C VAL A 314 -9.17 13.60 1.37
N MET A 315 -9.79 12.45 1.13
CA MET A 315 -9.65 11.24 1.94
C MET A 315 -9.44 10.02 1.06
N CYS A 316 -8.46 9.19 1.38
CA CYS A 316 -8.23 7.91 0.72
C CYS A 316 -8.74 6.76 1.58
N VAL A 317 -9.42 5.78 0.98
CA VAL A 317 -9.89 4.56 1.65
C VAL A 317 -9.63 3.34 0.77
N GLY A 318 -9.43 2.16 1.38
CA GLY A 318 -9.14 0.91 0.67
C GLY A 318 -9.19 -0.27 1.63
N LYS A 319 -8.38 -1.32 1.38
CA LYS A 319 -8.24 -2.52 2.23
C LYS A 319 -9.58 -3.09 2.74
N ALA A 320 -9.99 -2.71 3.95
CA ALA A 320 -11.21 -3.16 4.60
C ALA A 320 -12.50 -2.76 3.86
N LEU A 321 -12.43 -1.79 2.94
CA LEU A 321 -13.53 -1.38 2.06
C LEU A 321 -14.27 -2.57 1.44
N THR A 322 -13.54 -3.57 0.92
CA THR A 322 -14.13 -4.74 0.26
C THR A 322 -14.26 -5.96 1.17
N GLY A 323 -13.89 -5.84 2.45
CA GLY A 323 -13.78 -6.98 3.34
C GLY A 323 -12.72 -8.00 2.90
N GLY A 324 -11.71 -7.57 2.12
CA GLY A 324 -10.60 -8.42 1.68
C GLY A 324 -10.91 -9.35 0.50
N TYR A 325 -12.04 -9.15 -0.18
CA TYR A 325 -12.50 -10.02 -1.28
C TYR A 325 -11.89 -9.68 -2.64
N LEU A 326 -11.87 -8.39 -2.97
CA LEU A 326 -11.43 -7.87 -4.26
C LEU A 326 -10.65 -6.59 -4.05
N THR A 327 -9.76 -6.27 -4.98
CA THR A 327 -9.02 -5.00 -4.95
C THR A 327 -9.97 -3.85 -5.33
N MET A 328 -10.04 -2.83 -4.47
CA MET A 328 -10.71 -1.56 -4.71
C MET A 328 -10.26 -0.55 -3.65
N ALA A 329 -10.23 0.71 -4.04
CA ALA A 329 -10.03 1.86 -3.18
C ALA A 329 -10.95 3.01 -3.64
N ALA A 330 -11.00 4.08 -2.87
CA ALA A 330 -11.67 5.30 -3.25
C ALA A 330 -10.92 6.53 -2.73
N THR A 331 -11.00 7.61 -3.50
CA THR A 331 -10.57 8.94 -3.09
C THR A 331 -11.82 9.82 -3.01
N LEU A 332 -12.14 10.28 -1.82
CA LEU A 332 -13.22 11.23 -1.59
C LEU A 332 -12.66 12.64 -1.53
N CYS A 333 -13.43 13.64 -1.99
CA CYS A 333 -13.05 15.03 -1.83
C CYS A 333 -14.25 15.94 -1.56
N THR A 334 -13.95 17.11 -1.02
CA THR A 334 -14.96 18.15 -0.81
C THR A 334 -15.43 18.75 -2.13
N ALA A 335 -16.63 19.35 -2.12
CA ALA A 335 -17.12 20.15 -3.25
C ALA A 335 -16.13 21.24 -3.66
N ARG A 336 -15.44 21.86 -2.68
CA ARG A 336 -14.39 22.85 -2.93
C ARG A 336 -13.31 22.32 -3.86
N VAL A 337 -12.78 21.13 -3.61
CA VAL A 337 -11.71 20.53 -4.44
C VAL A 337 -12.23 20.21 -5.84
N ALA A 338 -13.40 19.57 -5.94
CA ALA A 338 -13.99 19.22 -7.24
C ALA A 338 -14.30 20.46 -8.08
N ASP A 339 -14.96 21.47 -7.50
CA ASP A 339 -15.29 22.73 -8.16
C ASP A 339 -14.02 23.49 -8.59
N GLY A 340 -13.00 23.50 -7.73
CA GLY A 340 -11.74 24.17 -8.05
C GLY A 340 -11.02 23.53 -9.24
N ILE A 341 -11.03 22.20 -9.35
CA ILE A 341 -10.51 21.49 -10.52
C ILE A 341 -11.30 21.86 -11.78
N ALA A 342 -12.64 21.85 -11.69
CA ALA A 342 -13.56 22.11 -12.79
C ALA A 342 -13.50 23.55 -13.35
N ARG A 343 -12.89 24.50 -12.63
CA ARG A 343 -12.68 25.88 -13.07
C ARG A 343 -11.44 26.07 -13.95
N GLY A 344 -10.58 25.06 -14.07
CA GLY A 344 -9.34 25.15 -14.87
C GLY A 344 -9.58 25.07 -16.37
N GLU A 345 -8.53 25.36 -17.15
CA GLU A 345 -8.53 25.24 -18.62
C GLU A 345 -8.90 23.82 -19.10
N VAL A 346 -8.51 22.81 -18.33
CA VAL A 346 -8.92 21.41 -18.49
C VAL A 346 -9.87 21.09 -17.34
N PRO A 347 -11.20 21.26 -17.52
CA PRO A 347 -12.19 21.18 -16.44
C PRO A 347 -12.56 19.73 -16.09
N VAL A 348 -11.60 18.82 -16.16
CA VAL A 348 -11.73 17.39 -15.84
C VAL A 348 -10.53 16.94 -15.02
N LEU A 349 -10.74 16.06 -14.04
CA LEU A 349 -9.62 15.34 -13.44
C LEU A 349 -9.06 14.37 -14.48
N ALA A 350 -7.84 14.60 -14.95
CA ALA A 350 -7.25 13.83 -16.06
C ALA A 350 -6.77 12.42 -15.63
N HIS A 351 -7.63 11.61 -15.00
CA HIS A 351 -7.38 10.22 -14.56
C HIS A 351 -8.59 9.33 -14.86
N GLY A 352 -8.35 8.06 -15.16
CA GLY A 352 -9.41 7.07 -15.30
C GLY A 352 -8.83 5.67 -15.52
N PRO A 353 -8.66 4.86 -14.46
CA PRO A 353 -8.23 3.47 -14.59
C PRO A 353 -9.22 2.65 -15.45
N THR A 354 -8.72 1.66 -16.19
CA THR A 354 -9.58 0.79 -17.03
C THR A 354 -10.70 0.13 -16.23
N PHE A 355 -10.38 -0.39 -15.04
CA PHE A 355 -11.33 -1.04 -14.13
C PHE A 355 -11.97 -0.07 -13.14
N MET A 356 -11.91 1.25 -13.39
CA MET A 356 -12.57 2.25 -12.56
C MET A 356 -14.04 1.85 -12.32
N GLY A 357 -14.45 1.87 -11.06
CA GLY A 357 -15.80 1.50 -10.68
C GLY A 357 -16.20 0.06 -11.02
N ASN A 358 -15.28 -0.91 -11.11
CA ASN A 358 -15.63 -2.30 -11.45
C ASN A 358 -16.91 -2.79 -10.69
N PRO A 359 -17.96 -3.25 -11.40
CA PRO A 359 -19.23 -3.63 -10.80
C PRO A 359 -19.12 -4.70 -9.71
N LEU A 360 -18.30 -5.74 -9.90
CA LEU A 360 -18.12 -6.83 -8.94
C LEU A 360 -17.51 -6.30 -7.64
N ALA A 361 -16.40 -5.58 -7.74
CA ALA A 361 -15.73 -5.00 -6.58
C ALA A 361 -16.62 -3.98 -5.88
N ALA A 362 -17.36 -3.15 -6.62
CA ALA A 362 -18.27 -2.17 -6.05
C ALA A 362 -19.46 -2.80 -5.31
N ALA A 363 -20.03 -3.88 -5.85
CA ALA A 363 -21.11 -4.61 -5.20
C ALA A 363 -20.66 -5.29 -3.90
N VAL A 364 -19.47 -5.91 -3.92
CA VAL A 364 -18.89 -6.53 -2.72
C VAL A 364 -18.51 -5.48 -1.68
N ALA A 365 -17.95 -4.34 -2.09
CA ALA A 365 -17.66 -3.22 -1.20
C ALA A 365 -18.94 -2.66 -0.54
N ASP A 366 -20.00 -2.40 -1.33
CA ASP A 366 -21.28 -1.92 -0.79
C ASP A 366 -21.86 -2.92 0.21
N ALA A 367 -21.78 -4.23 -0.08
CA ALA A 367 -22.20 -5.29 0.83
C ALA A 367 -21.32 -5.36 2.10
N SER A 368 -20.00 -5.24 1.98
CA SER A 368 -19.06 -5.23 3.11
C SER A 368 -19.34 -4.07 4.07
N VAL A 369 -19.48 -2.86 3.52
CA VAL A 369 -19.77 -1.66 4.31
C VAL A 369 -21.18 -1.75 4.91
N SER A 370 -22.18 -2.22 4.16
CA SER A 370 -23.54 -2.44 4.69
C SER A 370 -23.55 -3.43 5.84
N LEU A 371 -22.81 -4.53 5.72
CA LEU A 371 -22.70 -5.56 6.75
C LEU A 371 -22.06 -5.00 8.01
N LEU A 372 -20.97 -4.23 7.87
CA LEU A 372 -20.31 -3.56 8.99
C LEU A 372 -21.31 -2.67 9.74
N LEU A 373 -22.02 -1.79 9.03
CA LEU A 373 -22.95 -0.82 9.62
C LEU A 373 -24.22 -1.46 10.20
N ALA A 374 -24.57 -2.68 9.77
CA ALA A 374 -25.72 -3.43 10.28
C ALA A 374 -25.42 -4.18 11.59
N GLN A 375 -24.17 -4.18 12.04
CA GLN A 375 -23.71 -4.87 13.25
C GLN A 375 -23.23 -3.86 14.31
N ASP A 376 -23.16 -4.29 15.58
CA ASP A 376 -22.45 -3.53 16.62
C ASP A 376 -20.93 -3.73 16.51
N TRP A 377 -20.37 -3.33 15.36
CA TRP A 377 -18.95 -3.44 15.05
C TRP A 377 -18.09 -2.75 16.12
N ALA A 378 -18.59 -1.68 16.73
CA ALA A 378 -17.87 -0.92 17.73
C ALA A 378 -17.72 -1.74 19.03
N ALA A 379 -18.75 -2.51 19.43
CA ALA A 379 -18.62 -3.43 20.56
C ALA A 379 -17.63 -4.56 20.27
N GLU A 380 -17.64 -5.12 19.05
CA GLU A 380 -16.70 -6.17 18.64
C GLU A 380 -15.25 -5.68 18.65
N VAL A 381 -14.98 -4.51 18.06
CA VAL A 381 -13.63 -3.91 18.07
C VAL A 381 -13.18 -3.60 19.51
N ARG A 382 -14.06 -3.06 20.37
CA ARG A 382 -13.74 -2.84 21.79
C ARG A 382 -13.48 -4.15 22.54
N ARG A 383 -14.17 -5.25 22.20
CA ARG A 383 -13.93 -6.57 22.80
C ARG A 383 -12.55 -7.09 22.41
N ILE A 384 -12.22 -7.03 21.12
CA ILE A 384 -10.89 -7.39 20.61
C ILE A 384 -9.81 -6.54 21.28
N GLU A 385 -10.00 -5.23 21.36
CA GLU A 385 -9.06 -4.31 22.01
C GLU A 385 -8.75 -4.74 23.46
N ARG A 386 -9.79 -5.03 24.26
CA ARG A 386 -9.61 -5.53 25.63
C ARG A 386 -8.84 -6.84 25.66
N GLY A 387 -9.18 -7.77 24.77
CA GLY A 387 -8.50 -9.06 24.65
C GLY A 387 -7.03 -8.91 24.29
N LEU A 388 -6.70 -8.06 23.32
CA LEU A 388 -5.34 -7.75 22.91
C LEU A 388 -4.55 -7.07 24.03
N ARG A 389 -5.13 -6.09 24.73
CA ARG A 389 -4.48 -5.42 25.87
C ARG A 389 -4.13 -6.42 26.97
N ALA A 390 -5.08 -7.27 27.35
CA ALA A 390 -4.87 -8.27 28.40
C ALA A 390 -3.89 -9.36 27.97
N GLY A 391 -4.01 -9.86 26.74
CA GLY A 391 -3.23 -10.98 26.24
C GLY A 391 -1.81 -10.62 25.81
N LEU A 392 -1.57 -9.43 25.25
CA LEU A 392 -0.24 -8.97 24.86
C LEU A 392 0.52 -8.27 26.00
N GLY A 393 -0.17 -7.75 27.01
CA GLY A 393 0.45 -7.06 28.15
C GLY A 393 1.65 -7.79 28.77
N PRO A 394 1.59 -9.13 29.00
CA PRO A 394 2.73 -9.89 29.51
C PRO A 394 3.99 -9.84 28.65
N ALA A 395 3.86 -9.58 27.33
CA ALA A 395 5.01 -9.50 26.42
C ALA A 395 5.97 -8.35 26.80
N ALA A 396 5.50 -7.31 27.51
CA ALA A 396 6.34 -6.20 27.95
C ALA A 396 7.45 -6.64 28.94
N ALA A 397 7.30 -7.80 29.59
CA ALA A 397 8.30 -8.37 30.48
C ALA A 397 9.28 -9.32 29.77
N LEU A 398 9.08 -9.62 28.48
CA LEU A 398 9.95 -10.51 27.72
C LEU A 398 11.27 -9.81 27.37
N PRO A 399 12.42 -10.52 27.46
CA PRO A 399 13.70 -9.97 27.03
C PRO A 399 13.68 -9.54 25.55
N GLY A 400 14.22 -8.36 25.26
CA GLY A 400 14.29 -7.85 23.88
C GLY A 400 13.01 -7.20 23.37
N VAL A 401 11.96 -7.06 24.19
CA VAL A 401 10.77 -6.27 23.88
C VAL A 401 10.96 -4.83 24.38
N ARG A 402 10.79 -3.86 23.48
CA ARG A 402 10.89 -2.42 23.77
C ARG A 402 9.54 -1.83 24.22
N ASP A 403 8.46 -2.19 23.54
CA ASP A 403 7.15 -1.59 23.76
C ASP A 403 6.02 -2.55 23.39
N VAL A 404 4.89 -2.43 24.09
CA VAL A 404 3.65 -3.14 23.79
C VAL A 404 2.50 -2.15 23.80
N ARG A 405 1.79 -2.06 22.67
CA ARG A 405 0.72 -1.08 22.49
C ARG A 405 -0.46 -1.65 21.73
N VAL A 406 -1.64 -1.15 22.07
CA VAL A 406 -2.92 -1.55 21.48
C VAL A 406 -3.78 -0.32 21.24
N LEU A 407 -4.46 -0.28 20.10
CA LEU A 407 -5.48 0.72 19.77
C LEU A 407 -6.54 0.07 18.88
N GLY A 408 -7.80 0.04 19.34
CA GLY A 408 -8.86 -0.69 18.64
C GLY A 408 -8.47 -2.15 18.37
N ALA A 409 -8.69 -2.61 17.14
CA ALA A 409 -8.32 -3.96 16.70
C ALA A 409 -6.90 -4.00 16.10
N ILE A 410 -5.94 -3.34 16.76
CA ILE A 410 -4.50 -3.32 16.42
C ILE A 410 -3.71 -3.64 17.69
N GLY A 411 -2.91 -4.69 17.67
CA GLY A 411 -1.98 -5.05 18.75
C GLY A 411 -0.55 -5.13 18.25
N VAL A 412 0.40 -4.58 19.01
CA VAL A 412 1.81 -4.48 18.61
C VAL A 412 2.72 -4.86 19.77
N VAL A 413 3.67 -5.74 19.51
CA VAL A 413 4.85 -6.01 20.34
C VAL A 413 6.07 -5.58 19.52
N GLN A 414 6.70 -4.49 19.94
CA GLN A 414 7.89 -3.95 19.29
C GLN A 414 9.14 -4.45 20.00
N LEU A 415 10.07 -4.98 19.24
CA LEU A 415 11.36 -5.47 19.70
C LEU A 415 12.39 -4.33 19.81
N GLU A 416 13.44 -4.55 20.59
CA GLU A 416 14.55 -3.60 20.74
C GLU A 416 15.38 -3.43 19.47
N ARG A 417 15.33 -4.40 18.56
CA ARG A 417 16.07 -4.40 17.29
C ARG A 417 15.21 -5.00 16.18
N PRO A 418 15.38 -4.55 14.92
CA PRO A 418 14.76 -5.20 13.77
C PRO A 418 15.16 -6.67 13.64
N LEU A 419 14.22 -7.49 13.19
CA LEU A 419 14.47 -8.89 12.85
C LEU A 419 15.28 -8.96 11.56
N ASP A 420 16.33 -9.78 11.56
CA ASP A 420 16.98 -10.22 10.33
C ASP A 420 16.18 -11.35 9.66
N GLU A 421 16.66 -11.87 8.52
CA GLU A 421 15.98 -12.94 7.79
C GLU A 421 15.73 -14.19 8.65
N ARG A 422 16.65 -14.52 9.58
CA ARG A 422 16.53 -15.70 10.46
C ARG A 422 15.56 -15.46 11.59
N GLY A 423 15.65 -14.32 12.26
CA GLY A 423 14.72 -13.92 13.31
C GLY A 423 13.29 -13.82 12.78
N MET A 424 13.12 -13.27 11.57
CA MET A 424 11.81 -13.22 10.89
C MET A 424 11.24 -14.62 10.66
N ALA A 425 12.06 -15.55 10.16
CA ALA A 425 11.65 -16.93 9.92
C ALA A 425 11.33 -17.68 11.23
N ALA A 426 12.12 -17.48 12.28
CA ALA A 426 11.92 -18.08 13.60
C ALA A 426 10.63 -17.58 14.25
N ALA A 427 10.41 -16.26 14.27
CA ALA A 427 9.20 -15.64 14.79
C ALA A 427 7.94 -16.11 14.03
N THR A 428 7.99 -16.15 12.71
CA THR A 428 6.88 -16.63 11.87
C THR A 428 6.61 -18.11 12.15
N ARG A 429 7.64 -18.95 12.25
CA ARG A 429 7.49 -20.38 12.56
C ARG A 429 6.87 -20.60 13.94
N ALA A 430 7.34 -19.89 14.96
CA ALA A 430 6.81 -20.01 16.31
C ALA A 430 5.31 -19.66 16.38
N ALA A 431 4.87 -18.63 15.65
CA ALA A 431 3.45 -18.29 15.56
C ALA A 431 2.64 -19.36 14.82
N VAL A 432 3.18 -19.89 13.71
CA VAL A 432 2.55 -20.96 12.93
C VAL A 432 2.42 -22.25 13.73
N ASP A 433 3.45 -22.61 14.51
CA ASP A 433 3.42 -23.76 15.42
C ASP A 433 2.39 -23.57 16.54
N ALA A 434 2.12 -22.31 16.92
CA ALA A 434 1.03 -21.93 17.83
C ALA A 434 -0.36 -21.83 17.13
N GLY A 435 -0.45 -22.17 15.84
CA GLY A 435 -1.69 -22.20 15.07
C GLY A 435 -2.16 -20.82 14.60
N VAL A 436 -1.24 -19.86 14.39
CA VAL A 436 -1.58 -18.49 14.00
C VAL A 436 -0.67 -18.00 12.88
N TRP A 437 -1.26 -17.38 11.86
CA TRP A 437 -0.52 -16.65 10.86
C TRP A 437 -0.29 -15.21 11.33
N ILE A 438 0.99 -14.83 11.43
CA ILE A 438 1.42 -13.44 11.56
C ILE A 438 2.41 -13.10 10.43
N ARG A 439 2.51 -11.81 10.09
CA ARG A 439 3.50 -11.33 9.11
C ARG A 439 4.30 -10.16 9.71
N PRO A 440 5.36 -10.43 10.48
CA PRO A 440 6.15 -9.38 11.08
C PRO A 440 6.92 -8.57 10.03
N PHE A 441 7.32 -7.35 10.38
CA PHE A 441 8.24 -6.55 9.56
C PHE A 441 9.06 -5.62 10.46
N GLY A 442 10.30 -5.34 10.07
CA GLY A 442 11.22 -4.54 10.90
C GLY A 442 11.37 -5.13 12.30
N ASP A 443 11.14 -4.32 13.32
CA ASP A 443 11.14 -4.71 14.74
C ASP A 443 9.74 -5.01 15.30
N LEU A 444 8.74 -5.29 14.45
CA LEU A 444 7.34 -5.34 14.86
C LEU A 444 6.74 -6.74 14.69
N LEU A 445 6.30 -7.33 15.80
CA LEU A 445 5.37 -8.44 15.85
C LEU A 445 3.99 -7.85 16.13
N TYR A 446 3.08 -7.87 15.15
CA TYR A 446 1.80 -7.17 15.28
C TYR A 446 0.65 -8.00 14.75
N THR A 447 -0.56 -7.60 15.11
CA THR A 447 -1.82 -8.21 14.68
C THR A 447 -2.89 -7.16 14.43
N MET A 448 -3.69 -7.39 13.39
CA MET A 448 -4.87 -6.61 13.04
C MET A 448 -5.99 -7.59 12.62
N PRO A 449 -6.56 -8.35 13.58
CA PRO A 449 -7.40 -9.50 13.25
C PRO A 449 -8.75 -9.09 12.66
N PRO A 450 -9.48 -10.01 11.99
CA PRO A 450 -10.88 -9.80 11.62
C PRO A 450 -11.75 -9.43 12.83
N TYR A 451 -12.78 -8.62 12.66
CA TYR A 451 -13.65 -8.19 13.76
C TYR A 451 -14.52 -9.33 14.32
N VAL A 452 -14.74 -10.36 13.50
CA VAL A 452 -15.45 -11.59 13.87
C VAL A 452 -14.59 -12.58 14.68
N THR A 453 -13.36 -12.20 15.06
CA THR A 453 -12.45 -13.08 15.83
C THR A 453 -12.93 -13.25 17.27
N GLY A 454 -13.30 -14.48 17.65
CA GLY A 454 -13.77 -14.80 19.01
C GLY A 454 -12.69 -14.73 20.08
N ASP A 455 -13.08 -14.69 21.36
CA ASP A 455 -12.16 -14.49 22.49
C ASP A 455 -11.06 -15.56 22.59
N GLU A 456 -11.39 -16.82 22.33
CA GLU A 456 -10.40 -17.92 22.34
C GLU A 456 -9.32 -17.72 21.28
N ASP A 457 -9.70 -17.20 20.12
CA ASP A 457 -8.80 -16.93 19.00
C ASP A 457 -7.98 -15.67 19.23
N VAL A 458 -8.57 -14.62 19.82
CA VAL A 458 -7.80 -13.45 20.28
C VAL A 458 -6.75 -13.90 21.29
N ALA A 459 -7.10 -14.76 22.25
CA ALA A 459 -6.14 -15.31 23.21
C ALA A 459 -5.07 -16.18 22.53
N ARG A 460 -5.42 -16.97 21.49
CA ARG A 460 -4.45 -17.75 20.71
C ARG A 460 -3.50 -16.85 19.94
N ILE A 461 -4.01 -15.79 19.31
CA ILE A 461 -3.20 -14.76 18.65
C ILE A 461 -2.21 -14.15 19.63
N CYS A 462 -2.64 -13.74 20.81
CA CYS A 462 -1.74 -13.17 21.82
C CYS A 462 -0.63 -14.15 22.23
N ARG A 463 -0.97 -15.42 22.49
CA ARG A 463 0.03 -16.45 22.81
C ARG A 463 1.04 -16.65 21.67
N ALA A 464 0.57 -16.68 20.44
CA ALA A 464 1.43 -16.84 19.26
C ALA A 464 2.38 -15.64 19.07
N VAL A 465 1.91 -14.41 19.30
CA VAL A 465 2.75 -13.20 19.26
C VAL A 465 3.81 -13.23 20.38
N CYS A 466 3.44 -13.65 21.60
CA CYS A 466 4.41 -13.84 22.69
C CYS A 466 5.46 -14.90 22.35
N ALA A 467 5.04 -16.06 21.81
CA ALA A 467 5.96 -17.11 21.37
C ALA A 467 6.90 -16.64 20.25
N ALA A 468 6.39 -15.83 19.32
CA ALA A 468 7.20 -15.20 18.27
C ALA A 468 8.25 -14.23 18.86
N ALA A 469 7.90 -13.48 19.91
CA ALA A 469 8.84 -12.59 20.60
C ALA A 469 9.95 -13.37 21.32
N GLU A 470 9.61 -14.46 22.00
CA GLU A 470 10.58 -15.35 22.66
C GLU A 470 11.54 -16.00 21.64
N ALA A 471 11.00 -16.51 20.53
CA ALA A 471 11.80 -17.11 19.46
C ALA A 471 12.75 -16.10 18.80
N ALA A 472 12.28 -14.86 18.60
CA ALA A 472 13.11 -13.77 18.11
C ALA A 472 14.27 -13.42 19.06
N GLY A 473 14.03 -13.48 20.38
CA GLY A 473 15.05 -13.21 21.40
C GLY A 473 16.09 -14.32 21.54
N ALA A 474 15.68 -15.59 21.38
CA ALA A 474 16.55 -16.76 21.50
C ALA A 474 17.58 -16.89 20.36
N GLU A 475 17.26 -16.41 19.17
CA GLU A 475 18.14 -16.37 17.99
C GLU A 475 19.01 -15.09 17.95
N GLY A 476 19.09 -14.33 19.05
CA GLY A 476 19.99 -13.18 19.17
C GLY A 476 21.45 -13.55 18.85
N PRO A 477 22.24 -12.63 18.27
CA PRO A 477 23.49 -12.99 17.60
C PRO A 477 24.47 -13.67 18.55
N GLN A 478 24.79 -14.93 18.26
CA GLN A 478 26.07 -15.51 18.71
C GLN A 478 27.18 -14.71 18.03
N GLY A 479 27.77 -13.78 18.79
CA GLY A 479 29.05 -13.14 18.56
C GLY A 479 29.47 -12.95 17.10
N ARG A 480 28.95 -11.92 16.44
CA ARG A 480 29.67 -11.27 15.35
C ARG A 480 29.63 -9.76 15.58
N PRO A 481 30.77 -9.06 15.62
CA PRO A 481 30.76 -7.62 15.81
C PRO A 481 29.99 -6.98 14.65
N PRO A 482 29.37 -5.80 14.88
CA PRO A 482 28.66 -5.10 13.84
C PRO A 482 29.60 -4.88 12.66
N VAL A 483 29.21 -5.38 11.49
CA VAL A 483 29.78 -4.90 10.24
C VAL A 483 29.29 -3.47 10.15
N ALA A 484 30.17 -2.51 10.43
CA ALA A 484 29.94 -1.13 10.07
C ALA A 484 29.59 -1.13 8.58
N HIS A 485 28.35 -0.76 8.24
CA HIS A 485 28.08 -0.28 6.89
C HIS A 485 28.97 0.93 6.71
N GLY A 486 30.10 0.72 6.03
CA GLY A 486 31.09 1.74 5.79
C GLY A 486 30.39 2.91 5.12
N ALA A 487 30.37 4.04 5.82
CA ALA A 487 30.43 5.32 5.18
C ALA A 487 31.64 5.25 4.24
N GLY A 488 31.39 5.04 2.95
CA GLY A 488 32.39 5.20 1.92
C GLY A 488 32.88 6.63 2.01
N ALA A 489 34.10 6.78 2.53
CA ALA A 489 34.81 8.04 2.51
C ALA A 489 34.76 8.59 1.09
N VAL A 490 34.21 9.80 0.95
CA VAL A 490 34.35 10.61 -0.25
C VAL A 490 35.84 10.88 -0.41
N ALA A 491 36.49 10.08 -1.24
CA ALA A 491 37.83 10.37 -1.71
C ALA A 491 37.72 11.60 -2.62
N ASP A 492 38.30 12.69 -2.13
CA ASP A 492 38.53 13.95 -2.83
C ASP A 492 39.10 13.69 -4.24
N GLY A 493 38.25 13.87 -5.25
CA GLY A 493 38.66 13.96 -6.65
C GLY A 493 38.96 15.40 -6.99
N ARG A 494 40.14 15.91 -6.61
CA ARG A 494 40.74 17.09 -7.26
C ARG A 494 41.97 16.65 -8.07
N PRO A 495 42.11 17.15 -9.31
CA PRO A 495 43.23 16.78 -10.17
C PRO A 495 44.55 17.34 -9.64
N ALA A 496 45.60 16.53 -9.78
CA ALA A 496 46.95 16.85 -9.36
C ALA A 496 47.55 17.99 -10.22
N GLU A 497 47.74 19.16 -9.61
CA GLU A 497 48.68 20.16 -10.10
C GLU A 497 49.98 20.08 -9.28
N VAL A 498 51.07 19.80 -10.00
CA VAL A 498 52.43 19.68 -9.48
C VAL A 498 53.01 21.07 -9.27
N LEU A 499 53.12 21.50 -8.00
CA LEU A 499 53.91 22.66 -7.59
C LEU A 499 55.40 22.31 -7.55
N ARG A 500 56.21 22.96 -8.41
CA ARG A 500 57.67 23.07 -8.25
C ARG A 500 57.99 24.30 -7.37
N PRO A 501 58.98 24.24 -6.47
CA PRO A 501 59.36 25.39 -5.64
C PRO A 501 60.24 26.36 -6.43
N GLY A 502 59.97 27.66 -6.26
CA GLY A 502 60.61 28.73 -7.00
C GLY A 502 62.03 29.08 -6.56
N ARG A 503 62.69 29.90 -7.39
CA ARG A 503 63.60 30.99 -7.01
C ARG A 503 63.80 31.95 -8.19
N PRO A 504 64.26 33.19 -7.94
CA PRO A 504 63.74 34.41 -8.57
C PRO A 504 64.66 35.01 -9.63
N ARG A 505 64.13 35.95 -10.44
CA ARG A 505 64.76 37.22 -10.86
C ARG A 505 63.98 37.89 -12.01
N GLY A 506 63.62 39.17 -11.80
CA GLY A 506 64.05 40.28 -12.67
C GLY A 506 63.33 40.54 -14.00
N ALA A 507 62.97 41.83 -14.15
CA ALA A 507 62.81 42.62 -15.37
C ALA A 507 61.46 42.56 -16.13
N GLY A 508 60.74 43.69 -16.05
CA GLY A 508 60.60 44.60 -17.20
C GLY A 508 59.40 44.44 -18.14
N GLU A 509 58.56 45.50 -18.17
CA GLU A 509 57.75 45.99 -19.32
C GLU A 509 56.62 45.04 -19.79
N GLY A 510 55.38 45.43 -20.09
CA GLY A 510 54.78 46.67 -20.57
C GLY A 510 53.80 46.28 -21.71
N VAL A 511 52.66 46.99 -21.80
CA VAL A 511 51.82 47.16 -23.02
C VAL A 511 50.70 46.12 -23.30
N GLU A 512 49.44 46.60 -23.17
CA GLU A 512 48.30 46.57 -24.13
C GLU A 512 47.96 45.23 -24.86
N ARG A 513 46.74 44.69 -24.86
CA ARG A 513 45.38 45.22 -25.08
C ARG A 513 44.32 44.27 -24.52
#